data_AF-A0A7J4N501-F1
#
_entry.id   AF-A0A7J4N501-F1
#
_cell.length_a   1.000
_cell.length_b   1.000
_cell.length_c   1.000
_cell.angle_alpha   90.00
_cell.angle_beta   90.00
_cell.angle_gamma   90.00
#
_symmetry.space_group_name_H-M   'P 1'
#
loop_
_entity.id
_entity.type
_entity.pdbx_description
1 polymer ?
#
loop_
_entity_poly.entity_id
_entity_poly.type
_entity_poly.pdbx_seq_one_letter_code
_entity_poly.pdbx_strand_id
1 'polypeptide(L)'
;MGVSIAICEVDSDSALCKIGKTTLLKVNLKDVSGFEDLAEFDLVVPINQAKLLMGADWEAFLKRNRLDPEMETLYLEKVKNEGDRQLLTAESQKLYTGWISVDKVPADRMNALMQKAGKDDRLTGWDMLSFDEMSATCLKCPLSWDEGRGCMGTFGPENSALPGIAQKYNCAMVASVPSSVESKKIFSVEDANKLLEEVKLLREKLPDEGKVMVRRYSGVLDRLEKMGNVCLTYKTRFYFL
;
A
#
# COMPACT_ATOMS: atom_id res chain seq x y z
N MET A 1 7.99 6.78 -17.79
CA MET A 1 7.45 5.60 -17.08
C MET A 1 6.19 5.14 -17.81
N GLY A 2 5.45 4.14 -17.32
CA GLY A 2 4.22 3.66 -17.95
C GLY A 2 2.99 4.18 -17.21
N VAL A 3 1.91 4.46 -17.94
CA VAL A 3 0.60 4.81 -17.39
C VAL A 3 -0.15 3.52 -17.05
N SER A 4 -0.68 3.48 -15.84
CA SER A 4 -1.58 2.45 -15.34
C SER A 4 -3.00 2.99 -15.23
N ILE A 5 -3.96 2.08 -15.21
CA ILE A 5 -5.37 2.33 -14.93
C ILE A 5 -5.77 1.53 -13.71
N ALA A 6 -6.57 2.12 -12.84
CA ALA A 6 -7.06 1.49 -11.63
C ALA A 6 -8.48 1.94 -11.29
N ILE A 7 -9.18 1.13 -10.51
CA ILE A 7 -10.47 1.48 -9.91
C ILE A 7 -10.29 1.81 -8.43
N CYS A 8 -11.20 2.60 -7.87
CA CYS A 8 -11.29 2.82 -6.43
C CYS A 8 -12.08 1.66 -5.81
N GLU A 9 -11.41 0.53 -5.57
CA GLU A 9 -12.06 -0.71 -5.14
C GLU A 9 -12.80 -0.57 -3.80
N VAL A 10 -12.29 0.27 -2.89
CA VAL A 10 -12.91 0.54 -1.59
C VAL A 10 -14.28 1.23 -1.68
N ASP A 11 -14.64 1.79 -2.85
CA ASP A 11 -15.97 2.35 -3.09
C ASP A 11 -17.05 1.26 -3.05
N SER A 12 -16.72 0.02 -3.40
CA SER A 12 -17.71 -1.07 -3.52
C SER A 12 -17.69 -2.02 -2.32
N ASP A 13 -18.87 -2.38 -1.80
CA ASP A 13 -18.99 -3.42 -0.76
C ASP A 13 -18.65 -4.83 -1.27
N SER A 14 -18.64 -5.03 -2.60
CA SER A 14 -18.23 -6.28 -3.23
C SER A 14 -16.72 -6.48 -3.30
N ALA A 15 -15.92 -5.47 -2.93
CA ALA A 15 -14.48 -5.59 -2.87
C ALA A 15 -14.06 -6.44 -1.67
N LEU A 16 -13.51 -7.62 -1.93
CA LEU A 16 -13.07 -8.55 -0.87
C LEU A 16 -11.97 -7.97 0.02
N CYS A 17 -11.18 -7.02 -0.50
CA CYS A 17 -10.13 -6.33 0.25
C CYS A 17 -10.64 -5.15 1.08
N LYS A 18 -11.89 -4.70 0.91
CA LYS A 18 -12.41 -3.46 1.52
C LYS A 18 -12.27 -3.48 3.03
N ILE A 19 -12.81 -4.50 3.70
CA ILE A 19 -12.76 -4.61 5.17
C ILE A 19 -11.30 -4.53 5.64
N GLY A 20 -10.39 -5.30 5.02
CA GLY A 20 -8.97 -5.27 5.37
C GLY A 20 -8.35 -3.89 5.21
N LYS A 21 -8.59 -3.22 4.06
CA LYS A 21 -8.05 -1.89 3.75
C LYS A 21 -8.65 -0.76 4.58
N THR A 22 -9.86 -0.92 5.08
CA THR A 22 -10.53 0.10 5.92
C THR A 22 -10.35 -0.16 7.42
N THR A 23 -9.93 -1.36 7.81
CA THR A 23 -9.68 -1.70 9.21
C THR A 23 -8.28 -1.25 9.59
N LEU A 24 -8.19 -0.11 10.26
CA LEU A 24 -6.94 0.40 10.79
C LEU A 24 -6.54 -0.38 12.05
N LEU A 25 -5.33 -0.92 12.07
CA LEU A 25 -4.82 -1.72 13.18
C LEU A 25 -3.81 -0.94 14.01
N LYS A 26 -2.82 -0.34 13.36
CA LYS A 26 -1.77 0.45 14.03
C LYS A 26 -1.50 1.75 13.29
N VAL A 27 -0.96 2.71 14.03
CA VAL A 27 -0.37 3.91 13.45
C VAL A 27 1.06 4.07 13.95
N ASN A 28 1.94 4.60 13.13
CA ASN A 28 3.29 4.96 13.51
C ASN A 28 3.39 6.46 13.78
N LEU A 29 4.01 6.82 14.90
CA LEU A 29 4.35 8.19 15.23
C LEU A 29 5.86 8.37 15.19
N LYS A 30 6.32 9.40 14.48
CA LYS A 30 7.73 9.84 14.52
C LYS A 30 8.13 10.35 15.91
N ASP A 31 7.17 10.89 16.64
CA ASP A 31 7.32 11.35 18.02
C ASP A 31 6.13 10.84 18.84
N VAL A 32 6.42 10.00 19.83
CA VAL A 32 5.42 9.38 20.71
C VAL A 32 4.99 10.28 21.88
N SER A 33 5.51 11.51 21.97
CA SER A 33 5.18 12.42 23.07
C SER A 33 3.67 12.58 23.27
N GLY A 34 3.19 12.35 24.49
CA GLY A 34 1.77 12.32 24.85
C GLY A 34 1.04 11.01 24.57
N PHE A 35 1.75 9.97 24.11
CA PHE A 35 1.26 8.62 23.81
C PHE A 35 2.22 7.52 24.29
N GLU A 36 3.16 7.84 25.16
CA GLU A 36 4.21 6.94 25.68
C GLU A 36 3.63 5.75 26.44
N ASP A 37 2.42 5.90 27.01
CA ASP A 37 1.69 4.85 27.71
C ASP A 37 1.08 3.80 26.76
N LEU A 38 0.88 4.16 25.48
CA LEU A 38 0.25 3.32 24.46
C LEU A 38 1.24 2.85 23.38
N ALA A 39 2.38 3.52 23.26
CA ALA A 39 3.41 3.22 22.28
C ALA A 39 4.12 1.90 22.59
N GLU A 40 4.29 1.09 21.55
CA GLU A 40 5.12 -0.10 21.57
C GLU A 40 6.58 0.31 21.75
N PHE A 41 7.30 -0.46 22.58
CA PHE A 41 8.69 -0.22 22.88
C PHE A 41 9.44 -1.54 23.02
N ASP A 42 10.71 -1.49 22.64
CA ASP A 42 11.68 -2.52 22.96
C ASP A 42 12.46 -2.11 24.20
N LEU A 43 12.89 -3.09 24.99
CA LEU A 43 13.85 -2.85 26.06
C LEU A 43 15.25 -3.09 25.52
N VAL A 44 16.08 -2.06 25.58
CA VAL A 44 17.43 -2.09 25.07
C VAL A 44 18.45 -1.67 26.12
N VAL A 45 19.67 -2.16 25.99
CA VAL A 45 20.82 -1.74 26.79
C VAL A 45 21.91 -1.24 25.83
N PRO A 46 22.43 -0.02 26.02
CA PRO A 46 23.60 0.44 25.27
C PRO A 46 24.78 -0.51 25.45
N ILE A 47 25.51 -0.82 24.38
CA ILE A 47 26.55 -1.84 24.41
C ILE A 47 27.64 -1.55 25.46
N ASN A 48 27.98 -0.27 25.66
CA ASN A 48 28.98 0.15 26.64
C ASN A 48 28.55 -0.20 28.06
N GLN A 49 27.27 -0.01 28.38
CA GLN A 49 26.72 -0.35 29.69
C GLN A 49 26.66 -1.87 29.88
N ALA A 50 26.26 -2.62 28.85
CA ALA A 50 26.25 -4.08 28.89
C ALA A 50 27.67 -4.65 29.10
N LYS A 51 28.68 -4.10 28.41
CA LYS A 51 30.10 -4.49 28.60
C LYS A 51 30.60 -4.19 30.01
N LEU A 52 30.25 -3.04 30.57
CA LEU A 52 30.60 -2.70 31.96
C LEU A 52 29.98 -3.68 32.95
N LEU A 53 28.71 -4.06 32.76
CA LEU A 53 28.00 -4.97 33.64
C LEU A 53 28.54 -6.40 33.58
N MET A 54 28.82 -6.90 32.37
CA MET A 54 29.34 -8.26 32.17
C MET A 54 30.84 -8.38 32.45
N GLY A 55 31.59 -7.29 32.28
CA GLY A 55 33.03 -7.23 32.56
C GLY A 55 33.82 -8.34 31.89
N ALA A 56 34.53 -9.14 32.69
CA ALA A 56 35.34 -10.26 32.21
C ALA A 56 34.52 -11.40 31.59
N ASP A 57 33.22 -11.49 31.88
CA ASP A 57 32.33 -12.54 31.36
C ASP A 57 31.74 -12.18 29.98
N TRP A 58 32.15 -11.05 29.39
CA TRP A 58 31.58 -10.54 28.14
C TRP A 58 31.62 -11.54 26.97
N GLU A 59 32.75 -12.19 26.72
CA GLU A 59 32.87 -13.17 25.63
C GLU A 59 31.98 -14.39 25.84
N ALA A 60 31.89 -14.87 27.09
CA ALA A 60 31.05 -16.01 27.44
C ALA A 60 29.56 -15.62 27.35
N PHE A 61 29.19 -14.41 27.80
CA PHE A 61 27.85 -13.84 27.63
C PHE A 61 27.42 -13.82 26.16
N LEU A 62 28.26 -13.30 25.25
CA LEU A 62 27.98 -13.27 23.81
C LEU A 62 27.76 -14.68 23.26
N LYS A 63 28.62 -15.63 23.64
CA LYS A 63 28.54 -17.03 23.19
C LYS A 63 27.29 -17.74 23.71
N ARG A 64 26.92 -17.56 24.99
CA ARG A 64 25.73 -18.16 25.61
C ARG A 64 24.45 -17.68 24.94
N ASN A 65 24.39 -16.39 24.60
CA ASN A 65 23.20 -15.76 24.00
C ASN A 65 23.21 -15.76 22.46
N ARG A 66 24.32 -16.17 21.83
CA ARG A 66 24.55 -16.15 20.37
C ARG A 66 24.36 -14.74 19.79
N LEU A 67 24.97 -13.76 20.44
CA LEU A 67 24.88 -12.35 20.08
C LEU A 67 26.05 -11.96 19.19
N ASP A 68 25.81 -10.98 18.32
CA ASP A 68 26.82 -10.41 17.44
C ASP A 68 27.79 -9.54 18.27
N PRO A 69 29.11 -9.78 18.22
CA PRO A 69 30.08 -8.94 18.92
C PRO A 69 30.12 -7.49 18.43
N GLU A 70 29.66 -7.21 17.21
CA GLU A 70 29.68 -5.87 16.59
C GLU A 70 28.35 -5.10 16.77
N MET A 71 27.39 -5.62 17.54
CA MET A 71 26.13 -4.93 17.77
C MET A 71 26.32 -3.61 18.55
N GLU A 72 25.67 -2.54 18.07
CA GLU A 72 25.71 -1.24 18.73
C GLU A 72 24.71 -1.12 19.90
N THR A 73 23.57 -1.81 19.78
CA THR A 73 22.49 -1.80 20.77
C THR A 73 22.05 -3.23 21.08
N LEU A 74 21.99 -3.57 22.36
CA LEU A 74 21.55 -4.88 22.82
C LEU A 74 20.05 -4.86 23.11
N TYR A 75 19.27 -5.61 22.32
CA TYR A 75 17.85 -5.82 22.58
C TYR A 75 17.67 -6.96 23.59
N LEU A 76 16.99 -6.70 24.72
CA LEU A 76 16.80 -7.71 25.77
C LEU A 76 16.06 -8.95 25.29
N GLU A 77 15.19 -8.83 24.30
CA GLU A 77 14.48 -9.96 23.69
C GLU A 77 15.46 -10.98 23.06
N LYS A 78 16.64 -10.54 22.60
CA LYS A 78 17.65 -11.43 22.03
C LYS A 78 18.53 -12.12 23.08
N VAL A 79 18.43 -11.74 24.35
CA VAL A 79 19.15 -12.39 25.46
C VAL A 79 18.36 -13.64 25.88
N LYS A 80 18.87 -14.81 25.52
CA LYS A 80 18.21 -16.11 25.74
C LYS A 80 18.41 -16.65 27.15
N ASN A 81 19.53 -16.34 27.77
CA ASN A 81 19.82 -16.75 29.14
C ASN A 81 19.04 -15.85 30.11
N GLU A 82 18.19 -16.45 30.95
CA GLU A 82 17.33 -15.70 31.86
C GLU A 82 18.11 -14.94 32.95
N GLY A 83 19.22 -15.49 33.44
CA GLY A 83 20.07 -14.84 34.45
C GLY A 83 20.73 -13.58 33.89
N ASP A 84 21.32 -13.69 32.71
CA ASP A 84 21.91 -12.54 32.01
C ASP A 84 20.83 -11.47 31.70
N ARG A 85 19.63 -11.91 31.28
CA ARG A 85 18.52 -11.00 30.99
C ARG A 85 18.04 -10.25 32.23
N GLN A 86 17.93 -10.92 33.38
CA GLN A 86 17.53 -10.28 34.64
C GLN A 86 18.55 -9.22 35.07
N LEU A 87 19.85 -9.54 34.99
CA LEU A 87 20.92 -8.60 35.28
C LEU A 87 20.82 -7.32 34.43
N LEU A 88 20.57 -7.49 33.13
CA LEU A 88 20.48 -6.37 32.18
C LEU A 88 19.16 -5.60 32.25
N THR A 89 18.11 -6.16 32.87
CA THR A 89 16.80 -5.51 32.95
C THR A 89 16.83 -4.21 33.75
N ALA A 90 17.62 -4.16 34.83
CA ALA A 90 17.74 -2.96 35.67
C ALA A 90 18.38 -1.77 34.93
N GLU A 91 19.25 -2.05 33.96
CA GLU A 91 19.95 -1.05 33.15
C GLU A 91 19.28 -0.80 31.79
N SER A 92 18.10 -1.39 31.58
CA SER A 92 17.40 -1.28 30.31
C SER A 92 16.63 0.03 30.20
N GLN A 93 16.63 0.57 28.98
CA GLN A 93 15.85 1.74 28.61
C GLN A 93 14.82 1.36 27.55
N LYS A 94 13.70 2.08 27.54
CA LYS A 94 12.69 1.94 26.49
C LYS A 94 13.18 2.59 25.21
N LEU A 95 13.17 1.83 24.13
CA LEU A 95 13.29 2.32 22.77
C LEU A 95 11.91 2.22 22.11
N TYR A 96 11.19 3.34 22.01
CA TYR A 96 9.87 3.35 21.39
C TYR A 96 9.99 3.12 19.88
N THR A 97 9.18 2.21 19.35
CA THR A 97 9.15 1.88 17.91
C THR A 97 8.29 2.85 17.10
N GLY A 98 7.53 3.71 17.80
CA GLY A 98 6.55 4.62 17.22
C GLY A 98 5.19 3.99 16.95
N TRP A 99 5.07 2.65 16.99
CA TRP A 99 3.81 1.97 16.71
C TRP A 99 2.85 2.05 17.89
N ILE A 100 1.61 2.43 17.61
CA ILE A 100 0.50 2.44 18.57
C ILE A 100 -0.63 1.61 17.99
N SER A 101 -1.10 0.64 18.78
CA SER A 101 -2.24 -0.20 18.44
C SER A 101 -3.54 0.56 18.68
N VAL A 102 -4.38 0.71 17.65
CA VAL A 102 -5.57 1.56 17.66
C VAL A 102 -6.65 1.04 18.61
N ASP A 103 -6.73 -0.28 18.79
CA ASP A 103 -7.63 -0.96 19.73
C ASP A 103 -7.36 -0.61 21.21
N LYS A 104 -6.12 -0.21 21.54
CA LYS A 104 -5.72 0.20 22.89
C LYS A 104 -5.92 1.69 23.16
N VAL A 105 -6.32 2.46 22.14
CA VAL A 105 -6.42 3.92 22.24
C VAL A 105 -7.83 4.31 22.72
N PRO A 106 -7.94 5.04 23.86
CA PRO A 106 -9.20 5.59 24.31
C PRO A 106 -9.85 6.53 23.28
N ALA A 107 -11.18 6.51 23.20
CA ALA A 107 -11.94 7.24 22.18
C ALA A 107 -11.68 8.77 22.18
N ASP A 108 -11.44 9.35 23.35
CA ASP A 108 -11.12 10.77 23.56
C ASP A 108 -9.73 11.16 23.03
N ARG A 109 -8.79 10.21 22.91
CA ARG A 109 -7.44 10.41 22.38
C ARG A 109 -7.28 10.05 20.91
N MET A 110 -8.26 9.33 20.34
CA MET A 110 -8.23 8.84 18.96
C MET A 110 -8.05 9.96 17.93
N ASN A 111 -8.79 11.07 18.07
CA ASN A 111 -8.69 12.19 17.13
C ASN A 111 -7.31 12.84 17.16
N ALA A 112 -6.72 13.03 18.35
CA ALA A 112 -5.38 13.59 18.50
C ALA A 112 -4.32 12.66 17.88
N LEU A 113 -4.46 11.35 18.08
CA LEU A 113 -3.58 10.34 17.47
C LEU A 113 -3.64 10.41 15.94
N MET A 114 -4.84 10.45 15.35
CA MET A 114 -5.03 10.47 13.89
C MET A 114 -4.59 11.77 13.23
N GLN A 115 -4.52 12.87 14.00
CA GLN A 115 -3.93 14.13 13.53
C GLN A 115 -2.40 14.10 13.56
N LYS A 116 -1.81 13.42 14.56
CA LYS A 116 -0.35 13.30 14.69
C LYS A 116 0.22 12.26 13.72
N ALA A 117 -0.51 11.19 13.43
CA ALA A 117 -0.15 10.18 12.45
C ALA A 117 -0.45 10.63 11.01
N GLY A 118 0.53 10.49 10.10
CA GLY A 118 0.32 10.69 8.67
C GLY A 118 -0.65 9.66 8.08
N LYS A 119 -1.09 9.86 6.84
CA LYS A 119 -1.86 8.84 6.11
C LYS A 119 -1.01 7.63 5.76
N ASP A 120 0.26 7.86 5.45
CA ASP A 120 1.22 6.83 5.06
C ASP A 120 1.80 6.07 6.26
N ASP A 121 1.59 6.60 7.47
CA ASP A 121 2.05 6.00 8.74
C ASP A 121 1.00 5.05 9.34
N ARG A 122 0.09 4.51 8.50
CA ARG A 122 -1.06 3.71 8.93
C ARG A 122 -0.89 2.28 8.46
N LEU A 123 -1.12 1.35 9.37
CA LEU A 123 -1.11 -0.08 9.09
C LEU A 123 -2.52 -0.63 9.16
N THR A 124 -3.02 -1.11 8.04
CA THR A 124 -4.36 -1.69 7.92
C THR A 124 -4.31 -3.21 8.04
N GLY A 125 -5.48 -3.84 8.20
CA GLY A 125 -5.59 -5.30 8.15
C GLY A 125 -5.16 -5.89 6.82
N TRP A 126 -5.26 -5.13 5.72
CA TRP A 126 -4.76 -5.55 4.42
C TRP A 126 -3.23 -5.68 4.42
N ASP A 127 -2.53 -4.75 5.05
CA ASP A 127 -1.06 -4.70 5.08
C ASP A 127 -0.44 -5.85 5.91
N MET A 128 -1.26 -6.50 6.75
CA MET A 128 -0.85 -7.67 7.54
C MET A 128 -0.89 -8.98 6.76
N LEU A 129 -1.52 -8.99 5.57
CA LEU A 129 -1.59 -10.18 4.74
C LEU A 129 -0.26 -10.45 4.04
N SER A 130 0.06 -11.72 3.86
CA SER A 130 1.13 -12.14 2.94
C SER A 130 0.75 -11.87 1.48
N PHE A 131 1.76 -11.79 0.60
CA PHE A 131 1.52 -11.62 -0.84
C PHE A 131 0.66 -12.73 -1.44
N ASP A 132 0.79 -13.97 -0.95
CA ASP A 132 0.00 -15.11 -1.43
C ASP A 132 -1.48 -14.96 -1.03
N GLU A 133 -1.77 -14.50 0.18
CA GLU A 133 -3.14 -14.23 0.64
C GLU A 133 -3.77 -13.07 -0.13
N MET A 134 -3.01 -12.00 -0.37
CA MET A 134 -3.46 -10.88 -1.20
C MET A 134 -3.78 -11.35 -2.63
N SER A 135 -2.88 -12.12 -3.25
CA SER A 135 -3.04 -12.65 -4.60
C SER A 135 -4.26 -13.57 -4.72
N ALA A 136 -4.41 -14.51 -3.78
CA ALA A 136 -5.55 -15.42 -3.73
C ALA A 136 -6.89 -14.67 -3.52
N THR A 137 -6.87 -13.58 -2.76
CA THR A 137 -8.04 -12.72 -2.56
C THR A 137 -8.39 -11.96 -3.84
N CYS A 138 -7.41 -11.35 -4.50
CA CYS A 138 -7.60 -10.64 -5.76
C CYS A 138 -8.12 -11.57 -6.86
N LEU A 139 -7.59 -12.79 -6.97
CA LEU A 139 -8.01 -13.77 -7.97
C LEU A 139 -9.50 -14.14 -7.87
N LYS A 140 -10.05 -14.14 -6.66
CA LYS A 140 -11.47 -14.43 -6.39
C LYS A 140 -12.36 -13.19 -6.39
N CYS A 141 -11.76 -12.00 -6.45
CA CYS A 141 -12.47 -10.75 -6.28
C CYS A 141 -13.25 -10.39 -7.56
N PRO A 142 -14.56 -10.11 -7.47
CA PRO A 142 -15.37 -9.75 -8.63
C PRO A 142 -14.93 -8.42 -9.29
N LEU A 143 -14.21 -7.58 -8.55
CA LEU A 143 -13.66 -6.31 -9.04
C LEU A 143 -12.31 -6.47 -9.74
N SER A 144 -11.69 -7.65 -9.70
CA SER A 144 -10.41 -7.90 -10.33
C SER A 144 -10.57 -8.02 -11.85
N TRP A 145 -10.51 -6.89 -12.55
CA TRP A 145 -10.78 -6.79 -13.99
C TRP A 145 -9.55 -7.12 -14.87
N ASP A 146 -8.33 -7.04 -14.36
CA ASP A 146 -7.10 -7.36 -15.12
C ASP A 146 -6.73 -8.85 -14.97
N GLU A 147 -7.62 -9.75 -15.39
CA GLU A 147 -7.34 -11.19 -15.49
C GLU A 147 -6.90 -11.84 -14.16
N GLY A 148 -7.47 -11.41 -13.05
CA GLY A 148 -7.10 -11.91 -11.71
C GLY A 148 -5.85 -11.27 -11.11
N ARG A 149 -5.18 -10.35 -11.83
CA ARG A 149 -4.02 -9.59 -11.32
C ARG A 149 -4.42 -8.40 -10.42
N GLY A 150 -5.72 -8.20 -10.19
CA GLY A 150 -6.26 -7.20 -9.28
C GLY A 150 -7.05 -6.10 -9.97
N CYS A 151 -7.16 -4.97 -9.26
CA CYS A 151 -7.96 -3.81 -9.62
C CYS A 151 -7.18 -2.75 -10.42
N MET A 152 -5.95 -3.08 -10.85
CA MET A 152 -5.03 -2.21 -11.59
C MET A 152 -4.47 -2.97 -12.79
N GLY A 153 -4.25 -2.27 -13.90
CA GLY A 153 -3.63 -2.81 -15.10
C GLY A 153 -2.97 -1.73 -15.94
N THR A 154 -2.34 -2.11 -17.05
CA THR A 154 -1.54 -1.18 -17.86
C THR A 154 -2.36 -0.47 -18.93
N PHE A 155 -2.31 0.87 -18.96
CA PHE A 155 -2.79 1.65 -20.11
C PHE A 155 -1.77 1.64 -21.24
N GLY A 156 -0.51 1.95 -20.97
CA GLY A 156 0.55 1.99 -21.98
C GLY A 156 1.72 2.88 -21.57
N PRO A 157 2.71 3.10 -22.44
CA PRO A 157 3.81 4.02 -22.14
C PRO A 157 3.30 5.48 -22.12
N GLU A 158 3.99 6.38 -21.40
CA GLU A 158 3.66 7.82 -21.36
C GLU A 158 3.61 8.46 -22.76
N ASN A 159 4.44 8.00 -23.69
CA ASN A 159 4.46 8.47 -25.08
C ASN A 159 3.51 7.70 -26.01
N SER A 160 2.48 7.05 -25.45
CA SER A 160 1.44 6.39 -26.24
C SER A 160 0.81 7.37 -27.23
N ALA A 161 0.61 6.95 -28.48
CA ALA A 161 -0.10 7.76 -29.46
C ALA A 161 -1.62 7.65 -29.33
N LEU A 162 -2.12 6.74 -28.49
CA LEU A 162 -3.56 6.49 -28.33
C LEU A 162 -4.35 7.75 -27.89
N PRO A 163 -3.89 8.57 -26.93
CA PRO A 163 -4.57 9.83 -26.60
C PRO A 163 -4.67 10.79 -27.79
N GLY A 164 -3.62 10.87 -28.61
CA GLY A 164 -3.64 11.70 -29.83
C GLY A 164 -4.61 11.18 -30.90
N ILE A 165 -4.69 9.85 -31.07
CA ILE A 165 -5.69 9.21 -31.93
C ILE A 165 -7.10 9.51 -31.39
N ALA A 166 -7.30 9.35 -30.08
CA ALA A 166 -8.57 9.64 -29.43
C ALA A 166 -9.04 11.08 -29.63
N GLN A 167 -8.11 12.03 -29.58
CA GLN A 167 -8.41 13.43 -29.84
C GLN A 167 -8.97 13.67 -31.25
N LYS A 168 -8.43 13.00 -32.29
CA LYS A 168 -8.94 13.13 -33.67
C LYS A 168 -10.40 12.69 -33.82
N TYR A 169 -10.82 11.72 -33.00
CA TYR A 169 -12.17 11.15 -33.02
C TYR A 169 -13.07 11.71 -31.90
N ASN A 170 -12.72 12.83 -31.29
CA ASN A 170 -13.47 13.49 -30.21
C ASN A 170 -13.72 12.59 -28.99
N CYS A 171 -12.83 11.63 -28.73
CA CYS A 171 -12.85 10.79 -27.54
C CYS A 171 -12.11 11.51 -26.40
N ALA A 172 -12.83 12.40 -25.71
CA ALA A 172 -12.27 13.33 -24.73
C ALA A 172 -11.65 12.64 -23.52
N MET A 173 -12.25 11.55 -23.03
CA MET A 173 -11.76 10.81 -21.86
C MET A 173 -10.40 10.18 -22.16
N VAL A 174 -10.29 9.39 -23.23
CA VAL A 174 -9.03 8.74 -23.62
C VAL A 174 -7.97 9.76 -24.04
N ALA A 175 -8.38 10.86 -24.68
CA ALA A 175 -7.47 11.96 -25.01
C ALA A 175 -6.92 12.68 -23.76
N SER A 176 -7.71 12.75 -22.68
CA SER A 176 -7.33 13.44 -21.43
C SER A 176 -6.43 12.63 -20.50
N VAL A 177 -6.04 11.40 -20.87
CA VAL A 177 -5.26 10.52 -20.00
C VAL A 177 -3.96 11.18 -19.48
N PRO A 178 -3.12 11.81 -20.33
CA PRO A 178 -1.88 12.43 -19.84
C PRO A 178 -2.11 13.50 -18.77
N SER A 179 -3.05 14.43 -19.00
CA SER A 179 -3.37 15.48 -18.03
C SER A 179 -4.10 14.96 -16.80
N SER A 180 -4.82 13.85 -16.92
CA SER A 180 -5.50 13.20 -15.80
C SER A 180 -4.52 12.50 -14.85
N VAL A 181 -3.43 11.94 -15.37
CA VAL A 181 -2.32 11.41 -14.55
C VAL A 181 -1.65 12.54 -13.78
N GLU A 182 -1.29 13.64 -14.46
CA GLU A 182 -0.64 14.80 -13.83
C GLU A 182 -1.48 15.42 -12.70
N SER A 183 -2.79 15.54 -12.93
CA SER A 183 -3.73 16.12 -11.96
C SER A 183 -4.26 15.11 -10.93
N LYS A 184 -3.85 13.83 -11.01
CA LYS A 184 -4.37 12.72 -10.19
C LYS A 184 -5.90 12.69 -10.18
N LYS A 185 -6.51 12.89 -11.35
CA LYS A 185 -7.96 12.97 -11.49
C LYS A 185 -8.62 11.62 -11.21
N ILE A 186 -9.64 11.66 -10.37
CA ILE A 186 -10.55 10.52 -10.15
C ILE A 186 -11.82 10.76 -10.96
N PHE A 187 -12.17 9.79 -11.79
CA PHE A 187 -13.34 9.81 -12.67
C PHE A 187 -14.53 9.13 -12.00
N SER A 188 -15.72 9.65 -12.31
CA SER A 188 -16.98 9.17 -11.75
C SER A 188 -17.47 7.87 -12.42
N VAL A 189 -18.53 7.28 -11.89
CA VAL A 189 -19.20 6.12 -12.50
C VAL A 189 -19.85 6.53 -13.83
N GLU A 190 -20.37 7.74 -13.92
CA GLU A 190 -20.96 8.31 -15.13
C GLU A 190 -19.92 8.48 -16.24
N ASP A 191 -18.69 8.85 -15.85
CA ASP A 191 -17.57 8.95 -16.80
C ASP A 191 -17.12 7.58 -17.31
N ALA A 192 -17.33 6.50 -16.54
CA ALA A 192 -17.07 5.14 -17.02
C ALA A 192 -18.03 4.76 -18.17
N ASN A 193 -19.28 5.22 -18.13
CA ASN A 193 -20.22 5.01 -19.23
C ASN A 193 -19.75 5.73 -20.50
N LYS A 194 -19.32 6.99 -20.37
CA LYS A 194 -18.76 7.76 -21.49
C LYS A 194 -17.50 7.10 -22.06
N LEU A 195 -16.64 6.58 -21.19
CA LEU A 195 -15.44 5.85 -21.59
C LEU A 195 -15.78 4.62 -22.44
N LEU A 196 -16.81 3.85 -22.09
CA LEU A 196 -17.23 2.69 -22.89
C LEU A 196 -17.72 3.07 -24.29
N GLU A 197 -18.47 4.17 -24.41
CA GLU A 197 -18.87 4.71 -25.72
C GLU A 197 -17.66 5.15 -26.54
N GLU A 198 -16.68 5.83 -25.92
CA GLU A 198 -15.43 6.19 -26.58
C GLU A 198 -14.64 4.95 -27.02
N VAL A 199 -14.54 3.93 -26.18
CA VAL A 199 -13.84 2.68 -26.53
C VAL A 199 -14.50 2.01 -27.73
N LYS A 200 -15.83 1.97 -27.79
CA LYS A 200 -16.56 1.43 -28.95
C LYS A 200 -16.24 2.21 -30.23
N LEU A 201 -16.31 3.54 -30.17
CA LEU A 201 -15.95 4.39 -31.31
C LEU A 201 -14.49 4.20 -31.73
N LEU A 202 -13.57 4.13 -30.78
CA LEU A 202 -12.15 3.90 -31.06
C LEU A 202 -11.92 2.55 -31.72
N ARG A 203 -12.62 1.48 -31.30
CA ARG A 203 -12.51 0.17 -31.97
C ARG A 203 -12.92 0.23 -33.44
N GLU A 204 -13.97 0.99 -33.75
CA GLU A 204 -14.45 1.18 -35.12
C GLU A 204 -13.48 2.02 -35.97
N LYS A 205 -12.80 3.00 -35.36
CA LYS A 205 -11.92 3.96 -36.05
C LYS A 205 -10.44 3.59 -36.08
N LEU A 206 -9.98 2.75 -35.15
CA LEU A 206 -8.57 2.33 -35.08
C LEU A 206 -8.04 1.67 -36.38
N PRO A 207 -8.85 0.92 -37.17
CA PRO A 207 -8.42 0.43 -38.47
C PRO A 207 -8.02 1.53 -39.47
N ASP A 208 -8.64 2.72 -39.38
CA ASP A 208 -8.34 3.87 -40.25
C ASP A 208 -6.93 4.43 -39.98
N GLU A 209 -6.41 4.27 -38.76
CA GLU A 209 -5.05 4.64 -38.35
C GLU A 209 -4.00 3.58 -38.74
N GLY A 210 -4.44 2.46 -39.33
CA GLY A 210 -3.59 1.43 -39.90
C GLY A 210 -3.36 0.20 -39.01
N LYS A 211 -2.98 -0.92 -39.64
CA LYS A 211 -2.85 -2.25 -39.01
C LYS A 211 -1.91 -2.28 -37.80
N VAL A 212 -0.87 -1.44 -37.78
CA VAL A 212 0.08 -1.36 -36.64
C VAL A 212 -0.58 -0.76 -35.40
N MET A 213 -1.41 0.26 -35.57
CA MET A 213 -2.12 0.91 -34.46
C MET A 213 -3.16 -0.03 -33.85
N VAL A 214 -3.87 -0.79 -34.69
CA VAL A 214 -4.78 -1.86 -34.24
C VAL A 214 -4.04 -2.84 -33.33
N ARG A 215 -2.94 -3.43 -33.81
CA ARG A 215 -2.17 -4.41 -33.02
C ARG A 215 -1.65 -3.83 -31.70
N ARG A 216 -1.28 -2.55 -31.68
CA ARG A 216 -0.70 -1.90 -30.49
C ARG A 216 -1.75 -1.56 -29.44
N TYR A 217 -2.95 -1.14 -29.84
CA TYR A 217 -3.92 -0.55 -28.92
C TYR A 217 -5.17 -1.41 -28.66
N SER A 218 -5.41 -2.48 -29.42
CA SER A 218 -6.54 -3.39 -29.13
C SER A 218 -6.54 -3.88 -27.68
N GLY A 219 -5.39 -4.33 -27.16
CA GLY A 219 -5.29 -4.80 -25.78
C GLY A 219 -5.52 -3.71 -24.73
N VAL A 220 -5.23 -2.44 -25.06
CA VAL A 220 -5.53 -1.29 -24.18
C VAL A 220 -7.02 -1.02 -24.16
N LEU A 221 -7.67 -1.04 -25.33
CA LEU A 221 -9.13 -0.89 -25.45
C LEU A 221 -9.86 -2.04 -24.73
N ASP A 222 -9.38 -3.28 -24.82
CA ASP A 222 -9.93 -4.43 -24.08
C ASP A 222 -9.87 -4.20 -22.56
N ARG A 223 -8.76 -3.64 -22.05
CA ARG A 223 -8.61 -3.34 -20.62
C ARG A 223 -9.49 -2.17 -20.17
N LEU A 224 -9.58 -1.11 -20.96
CA LEU A 224 -10.48 0.03 -20.67
C LEU A 224 -11.94 -0.43 -20.63
N GLU A 225 -12.34 -1.31 -21.55
CA GLU A 225 -13.69 -1.89 -21.58
C GLU A 225 -13.96 -2.76 -20.36
N LYS A 226 -13.05 -3.70 -20.03
CA LYS A 226 -13.18 -4.53 -18.82
C LYS A 226 -13.30 -3.69 -17.55
N MET A 227 -12.42 -2.71 -17.39
CA MET A 227 -12.43 -1.78 -16.26
C MET A 227 -13.73 -0.96 -16.21
N GLY A 228 -14.16 -0.38 -17.34
CA GLY A 228 -15.38 0.42 -17.43
C GLY A 228 -16.63 -0.37 -17.04
N ASN A 229 -16.72 -1.63 -17.50
CA ASN A 229 -17.81 -2.53 -17.12
C ASN A 229 -17.83 -2.82 -15.61
N VAL A 230 -16.65 -3.02 -14.99
CA VAL A 230 -16.54 -3.21 -13.54
C VAL A 230 -16.96 -1.94 -12.80
N CYS A 231 -16.55 -0.74 -13.25
CA CYS A 231 -16.99 0.52 -12.66
C CYS A 231 -18.51 0.69 -12.66
N LEU A 232 -19.18 0.37 -13.78
CA LEU A 232 -20.63 0.46 -13.88
C LEU A 232 -21.35 -0.58 -13.02
N THR A 233 -20.83 -1.80 -12.99
CA THR A 233 -21.42 -2.93 -12.25
C THR A 233 -21.32 -2.74 -10.74
N TYR A 234 -20.13 -2.39 -10.26
CA TYR A 234 -19.81 -2.32 -8.84
C TYR A 234 -19.82 -0.90 -8.27
N LYS A 235 -20.22 0.08 -9.08
CA LYS A 235 -20.34 1.51 -8.72
C LYS A 235 -19.04 2.09 -8.17
N THR A 236 -17.92 1.74 -8.79
CA THR A 236 -16.60 2.23 -8.41
C THR A 236 -16.15 3.37 -9.30
N ARG A 237 -15.46 4.34 -8.71
CA ARG A 237 -14.69 5.35 -9.46
C ARG A 237 -13.43 4.73 -10.07
N PHE A 238 -12.75 5.45 -10.96
CA PHE A 238 -11.50 5.01 -11.57
C PHE A 238 -10.53 6.15 -11.84
N TYR A 239 -9.28 5.84 -12.10
CA TYR A 239 -8.22 6.83 -12.32
C TYR A 239 -7.06 6.24 -13.14
N PHE A 240 -6.20 7.15 -13.64
CA PHE A 240 -4.96 6.83 -14.32
C PHE A 240 -3.78 7.29 -13.45
N LEU A 241 -2.68 6.55 -13.43
CA LEU A 241 -1.50 6.84 -12.60
C LEU A 241 -0.18 6.43 -13.27
#